data_AF-A0A7W4FG21-F1
#
_entry.id   AF-A0A7W4FG21-F1
#
_cell.length_a   1.000
_cell.length_b   1.000
_cell.length_c   1.000
_cell.angle_alpha   90.00
_cell.angle_beta   90.00
_cell.angle_gamma   90.00
#
_symmetry.space_group_name_H-M   'P 1'
#
loop_
_entity.id
_entity.type
_entity.pdbx_description
1 polymer ?
#
loop_
_entity_poly.entity_id
_entity_poly.type
_entity_poly.pdbx_seq_one_letter_code
_entity_poly.pdbx_strand_id
1 'polypeptide(L)' 'MRNINRNKYHELNQLLWDMHQKFIEPKLALELYEKRWGYVNQDKLIDEEKKLISRLTDAYGNGFFMPAVN' A
#
# COMPACT_ATOMS: atom_id res chain seq x y z
N MET A 1 -4.86 7.41 11.17
CA MET A 1 -5.77 7.02 10.06
C MET A 1 -6.66 5.87 10.51
N ARG A 2 -7.85 5.68 9.91
CA ARG A 2 -8.67 4.46 10.14
C ARG A 2 -8.15 3.30 9.29
N ASN A 3 -8.55 2.07 9.62
CA ASN A 3 -8.20 0.90 8.81
C ASN A 3 -8.65 1.04 7.35
N ILE A 4 -7.82 0.52 6.45
CA ILE A 4 -7.95 0.68 5.00
C ILE A 4 -8.77 -0.48 4.46
N ASN A 5 -9.87 -0.17 3.76
CA ASN A 5 -10.57 -1.17 2.96
C ASN A 5 -9.76 -1.48 1.70
N ARG A 6 -9.08 -2.63 1.67
CA ARG A 6 -8.18 -3.03 0.58
C ARG A 6 -8.87 -3.08 -0.80
N ASN A 7 -10.16 -3.39 -0.85
CA ASN A 7 -10.89 -3.55 -2.10
C ASN A 7 -11.02 -2.25 -2.91
N LYS A 8 -10.67 -1.10 -2.34
CA LYS A 8 -10.66 0.20 -3.03
C LYS A 8 -9.38 0.46 -3.84
N TYR A 9 -8.35 -0.37 -3.65
CA TYR A 9 -6.99 -0.13 -4.14
C TYR A 9 -6.52 -1.42 -4.81
N HIS A 10 -6.28 -1.35 -6.12
CA HIS A 10 -6.10 -2.55 -6.93
C HIS A 10 -4.82 -3.29 -6.53
N GLU A 11 -3.71 -2.57 -6.46
CA GLU A 11 -2.40 -3.17 -6.18
C GLU A 11 -2.32 -3.64 -4.73
N LEU A 12 -2.81 -2.84 -3.77
CA LEU A 12 -2.91 -3.29 -2.38
C LEU A 12 -3.72 -4.58 -2.25
N ASN A 13 -4.81 -4.69 -2.99
CA ASN A 13 -5.64 -5.89 -2.97
C ASN A 13 -4.90 -7.09 -3.56
N GLN A 14 -4.07 -6.92 -4.60
CA GLN A 14 -3.23 -7.99 -5.14
C GLN A 14 -2.10 -8.38 -4.17
N LEU A 15 -1.45 -7.41 -3.52
CA LEU A 15 -0.38 -7.66 -2.55
C LEU A 15 -0.84 -8.51 -1.36
N LEU A 16 -2.15 -8.55 -1.08
CA LEU A 16 -2.77 -9.25 0.03
C LEU A 16 -3.53 -10.52 -0.41
N TRP A 17 -3.23 -11.09 -1.58
CA TRP A 17 -3.99 -12.19 -2.19
C TRP A 17 -4.22 -13.40 -1.26
N ASP A 18 -3.31 -13.64 -0.32
CA ASP A 18 -3.33 -14.73 0.67
C ASP A 18 -4.01 -14.37 2.00
N MET A 19 -4.37 -13.10 2.20
CA MET A 19 -5.03 -12.62 3.42
C MET A 19 -6.55 -12.48 3.21
N HIS A 20 -7.34 -12.90 4.20
CA HIS A 20 -8.82 -12.77 4.16
C HIS A 20 -9.34 -11.47 4.79
N GLN A 21 -8.48 -10.67 5.43
CA GLN A 21 -8.89 -9.44 6.08
C GLN A 21 -9.23 -8.35 5.05
N LYS A 22 -10.45 -7.81 5.14
CA LYS A 22 -10.92 -6.71 4.28
C LYS A 22 -10.34 -5.35 4.70
N PHE A 23 -10.21 -5.13 6.00
CA PHE A 23 -9.70 -3.90 6.58
C PHE A 23 -8.33 -4.18 7.19
N ILE A 24 -7.32 -3.45 6.73
CA ILE A 24 -5.94 -3.60 7.21
C ILE A 24 -5.49 -2.35 7.95
N GLU A 25 -4.52 -2.50 8.85
CA GLU A 25 -3.92 -1.35 9.50
C GLU A 25 -3.10 -0.51 8.51
N PRO A 26 -3.14 0.83 8.61
CA PRO A 26 -2.40 1.71 7.70
C PRO A 26 -0.89 1.46 7.66
N LYS A 27 -0.27 1.20 8.82
CA LYS A 27 1.17 0.93 8.88
C LYS A 27 1.52 -0.36 8.13
N LEU A 28 0.74 -1.42 8.31
CA LEU A 28 0.91 -2.68 7.58
C LEU A 28 0.76 -2.46 6.06
N ALA A 29 -0.17 -1.61 5.63
CA ALA A 29 -0.32 -1.27 4.21
C ALA A 29 0.96 -0.65 3.63
N LEU A 30 1.58 0.30 4.33
CA LEU A 30 2.85 0.88 3.90
C LEU A 30 3.95 -0.17 3.83
N GLU A 31 4.10 -0.98 4.89
CA GLU A 31 5.11 -2.05 4.93
C GLU A 31 4.95 -3.04 3.77
N LEU A 32 3.72 -3.36 3.38
CA LEU A 32 3.45 -4.23 2.23
C LEU A 32 3.85 -3.57 0.92
N TYR A 33 3.49 -2.31 0.70
CA TYR A 33 3.91 -1.58 -0.49
C TYR A 33 5.44 -1.52 -0.60
N GLU A 34 6.13 -1.19 0.49
CA GLU A 34 7.59 -1.07 0.51
C GLU A 34 8.27 -2.42 0.28
N LYS A 35 7.89 -3.46 1.03
CA LYS A 35 8.52 -4.79 0.92
C LYS A 35 8.23 -5.49 -0.40
N ARG A 36 7.06 -5.24 -1.00
CA ARG A 36 6.59 -5.95 -2.19
C ARG A 36 6.51 -5.02 -3.42
N TRP A 37 7.22 -3.89 -3.39
CA TRP A 37 7.14 -2.87 -4.44
C TRP A 37 7.46 -3.42 -5.84
N GLY A 38 8.42 -4.35 -5.94
CA GLY A 38 8.77 -5.00 -7.22
C GLY A 38 7.63 -5.81 -7.85
N TYR A 39 6.56 -6.13 -7.11
CA TYR A 39 5.37 -6.81 -7.63
C TYR A 39 4.23 -5.83 -7.96
N VAL A 40 4.37 -4.56 -7.60
CA VAL A 40 3.37 -3.54 -7.86
C VAL A 40 3.44 -3.11 -9.32
N ASN A 41 2.34 -3.28 -10.06
CA ASN A 41 2.22 -2.73 -11.40
C ASN A 41 1.88 -1.24 -11.31
N GLN A 42 2.90 -0.38 -11.49
CA GLN A 42 2.74 1.06 -11.36
C GLN A 42 1.77 1.67 -12.38
N ASP A 43 1.58 1.03 -13.54
CA ASP A 43 0.61 1.47 -14.56
C ASP A 43 -0.85 1.23 -14.12
N LYS A 44 -1.07 0.41 -13.10
CA LYS A 44 -2.39 0.12 -12.52
C LYS A 44 -2.70 0.92 -11.26
N LEU A 45 -1.74 1.71 -10.76
CA LEU A 45 -1.97 2.61 -9.63
C LEU A 45 -2.85 3.79 -10.06
N ILE A 46 -4.11 3.75 -9.64
CA ILE A 46 -5.04 4.88 -9.78
C ILE A 46 -4.64 6.04 -8.86
N ASP A 47 -5.14 7.24 -9.15
CA ASP A 47 -4.77 8.47 -8.42
C ASP A 47 -5.08 8.39 -6.92
N GLU A 48 -6.20 7.76 -6.55
CA GLU A 48 -6.59 7.52 -5.16
C GLU A 48 -5.59 6.60 -4.43
N GLU A 49 -5.02 5.62 -5.14
CA GLU A 49 -4.04 4.69 -4.58
C GLU A 49 -2.68 5.36 -4.41
N LYS A 50 -2.25 6.18 -5.37
CA LYS A 50 -1.06 7.03 -5.24
C LYS A 50 -1.19 8.01 -4.06
N LYS A 51 -2.36 8.65 -3.92
CA LYS A 51 -2.67 9.51 -2.77
C LYS A 51 -2.67 8.73 -1.45
N LEU A 52 -3.12 7.48 -1.45
CA LEU A 52 -3.01 6.62 -0.28
C LEU A 52 -1.54 6.39 0.09
N ILE A 53 -0.71 5.95 -0.85
CA ILE A 53 0.72 5.67 -0.62
C ILE A 53 1.43 6.92 -0.08
N SER A 54 1.17 8.09 -0.67
CA SER A 54 1.71 9.36 -0.18
C SER A 54 1.30 9.66 1.26
N ARG A 55 0.00 9.57 1.60
CA ARG A 55 -0.48 9.78 2.98
C ARG A 55 0.11 8.79 3.97
N LEU A 56 0.28 7.54 3.53
CA LEU A 56 0.90 6.50 4.34
C LEU A 56 2.37 6.80 4.61
N THR A 57 3.09 7.24 3.58
CA THR A 57 4.49 7.64 3.65
C THR A 57 4.68 8.79 4.62
N ASP A 58 3.84 9.83 4.54
CA ASP A 58 3.88 10.97 5.46
C ASP A 58 3.59 10.56 6.91
N ALA A 59 2.62 9.66 7.10
CA ALA A 59 2.16 9.26 8.43
C ALA A 59 3.05 8.21 9.12
N TYR A 60 3.69 7.32 8.35
CA TYR A 60 4.37 6.13 8.88
C TYR A 60 5.79 5.91 8.37
N GLY A 61 6.19 6.58 7.27
CA GLY A 61 7.53 6.51 6.66
C GLY A 61 8.40 7.75 6.93
N ASN A 62 7.98 8.64 7.83
CA ASN A 62 8.64 9.94 8.08
C ASN A 62 8.80 10.80 6.81
N GLY A 63 7.88 10.67 5.85
CA GLY A 63 7.92 11.38 4.57
C GLY A 63 8.80 10.72 3.50
N PHE A 64 9.40 9.56 3.77
CA PHE A 64 10.22 8.82 2.80
C PHE A 64 9.61 7.46 2.49
N PHE A 65 9.36 7.19 1.21
CA PHE A 65 8.93 5.89 0.73
C PHE A 65 10.17 5.06 0.39
N MET A 66 10.34 3.90 1.03
CA MET A 66 11.54 3.07 0.91
C MET A 66 11.22 1.70 0.27
N PRO A 67 11.04 1.65 -1.06
CA PRO A 67 10.74 0.39 -1.73
C PRO A 67 11.95 -0.54 -1.68
N ALA A 68 11.70 -1.81 -1.40
CA ALA A 68 12.70 -2.85 -1.57
C ALA A 68 13.11 -2.90 -3.06
N VAL A 69 14.41 -2.79 -3.31
CA VAL A 69 15.01 -3.06 -4.62
C VAL A 69 15.26 -4.55 -4.71
N ASN A 70 14.54 -5.22 -5.61
CA ASN A 70 14.80 -6.61 -5.99
C ASN A 70 15.89 -6.67 -7.08
#